data_AF-A0A535ATE0-F1
#
_entry.id   AF-A0A535ATE0-F1
#
_cell.length_a   1.000
_cell.length_b   1.000
_cell.length_c   1.000
_cell.angle_alpha   90.00
_cell.angle_beta   90.00
_cell.angle_gamma   90.00
#
_symmetry.space_group_name_H-M   'P 1'
#
loop_
_entity.id
_entity.type
_entity.pdbx_description
1 polymer ?
#
loop_
_entity_poly.entity_id
_entity_poly.type
_entity_poly.pdbx_seq_one_letter_code
_entity_poly.pdbx_strand_id
1 'polypeptide(L)'
;MVGDLTSLGMAQLVILVPASGGEPSVSAASVAALARLGVTVVSIAGDASTLALVLEGWALDPTHHEAVLAALGAEAAGARALQPIVQMAVSPAPREGGPRR
;
A
#
# COMPACT_ATOMS: atom_id res chain seq x y z
N MET A 1 -31.24 1.25 8.94
CA MET A 1 -30.33 1.20 7.78
C MET A 1 -28.94 0.97 8.34
N VAL A 2 -28.55 -0.30 8.49
CA VAL A 2 -27.19 -0.66 8.93
C VAL A 2 -26.37 -0.66 7.65
N GLY A 3 -25.59 0.40 7.45
CA GLY A 3 -24.62 0.46 6.36
C GLY A 3 -23.63 -0.69 6.51
N ASP A 4 -23.22 -1.23 5.37
CA ASP A 4 -22.23 -2.30 5.29
C ASP A 4 -21.03 -1.96 6.21
N LEU A 5 -20.71 -2.85 7.15
CA LEU A 5 -19.59 -2.66 8.08
C LEU A 5 -18.23 -2.69 7.34
N THR A 6 -18.19 -3.11 6.07
CA THR A 6 -17.02 -2.87 5.20
C THR A 6 -16.76 -1.37 4.96
N SER A 7 -17.78 -0.52 5.12
CA SER A 7 -17.68 0.95 5.00
C SER A 7 -17.04 1.65 6.21
N LEU A 8 -16.75 0.93 7.30
CA LEU A 8 -16.02 1.47 8.47
C LEU A 8 -14.52 1.17 8.45
N GLY A 9 -14.02 0.50 7.41
CA GLY A 9 -12.58 0.32 7.18
C GLY A 9 -12.00 1.48 6.37
N MET A 10 -10.78 1.92 6.70
CA MET A 10 -10.02 2.78 5.80
C MET A 10 -9.83 2.08 4.46
N ALA A 11 -10.01 2.82 3.35
CA ALA A 11 -9.68 2.29 2.05
C ALA A 11 -8.17 2.08 1.96
N GLN A 12 -7.77 1.02 1.25
CA GLN A 12 -6.37 0.66 1.10
C GLN A 12 -6.06 0.42 -0.37
N LEU A 13 -4.88 0.89 -0.78
CA LEU A 13 -4.33 0.71 -2.12
C LEU A 13 -2.87 0.28 -1.99
N VAL A 14 -2.46 -0.73 -2.74
CA VAL A 14 -1.06 -1.18 -2.79
C VAL A 14 -0.48 -0.85 -4.15
N ILE A 15 0.65 -0.14 -4.17
CA ILE A 15 1.42 0.14 -5.38
C ILE A 15 2.67 -0.73 -5.36
N LEU A 16 2.85 -1.58 -6.36
CA LEU A 16 4.08 -2.32 -6.58
C LEU A 16 4.93 -1.62 -7.65
N VAL A 17 6.20 -1.38 -7.35
CA VAL A 17 7.16 -0.78 -8.27
C VAL A 17 8.37 -1.72 -8.40
N PRO A 18 8.86 -2.03 -9.61
CA PRO A 18 10.12 -2.74 -9.79
C PRO A 18 11.27 -1.97 -9.16
N ALA A 19 12.15 -2.65 -8.41
CA ALA A 19 13.32 -2.01 -7.79
C ALA A 19 14.28 -1.40 -8.82
N SER A 20 14.28 -1.90 -10.06
CA SER A 20 15.04 -1.35 -11.19
C SER A 20 14.46 -0.07 -11.79
N GLY A 21 13.22 0.29 -11.44
CA GLY A 21 12.49 1.43 -12.00
C GLY A 21 12.75 2.77 -11.29
N GLY A 22 13.63 2.77 -10.28
CA GLY A 22 13.85 3.90 -9.38
C GLY A 22 12.96 3.81 -8.14
N GLU A 23 13.42 4.42 -7.04
CA GLU A 23 12.64 4.48 -5.80
C GLU A 23 11.51 5.52 -5.95
N PRO A 24 10.23 5.16 -5.75
CA PRO A 24 9.14 6.12 -5.73
C PRO A 24 9.40 7.15 -4.65
N SER A 25 9.21 8.42 -5.02
CA SER A 25 9.56 9.52 -4.14
C SER A 25 8.46 9.76 -3.12
N VAL A 26 8.79 9.65 -1.83
CA VAL A 26 7.94 10.16 -0.73
C VAL A 26 8.47 11.52 -0.29
N SER A 27 8.66 12.41 -1.26
CA SER A 27 9.04 13.80 -1.02
C SER A 27 7.91 14.56 -0.30
N ALA A 28 8.22 15.73 0.26
CA ALA A 28 7.21 16.60 0.86
C ALA A 28 6.09 16.97 -0.14
N ALA A 29 6.43 17.17 -1.42
CA ALA A 29 5.45 17.47 -2.46
C ALA A 29 4.54 16.26 -2.74
N SER A 30 5.12 15.06 -2.80
CA SER A 30 4.38 13.79 -2.98
C SER A 30 3.45 13.53 -1.80
N VAL A 31 3.90 13.70 -0.57
CA VAL A 31 3.07 13.56 0.65
C VAL A 31 1.90 14.55 0.64
N ALA A 32 2.15 15.82 0.28
CA ALA A 32 1.09 16.81 0.17
C ALA A 32 0.06 16.46 -0.92
N ALA A 33 0.51 15.88 -2.04
CA ALA A 33 -0.38 15.40 -3.09
C ALA A 33 -1.21 14.20 -2.63
N LEU A 34 -0.60 13.21 -1.99
CA LEU A 34 -1.29 12.04 -1.42
C LEU A 34 -2.33 12.45 -0.37
N ALA A 35 -2.01 13.42 0.49
CA ALA A 35 -2.95 13.94 1.49
C ALA A 35 -4.22 14.54 0.85
N ARG A 36 -4.08 15.25 -0.28
CA ARG A 36 -5.24 15.77 -1.04
C ARG A 36 -6.09 14.66 -1.67
N LEU A 37 -5.51 13.49 -1.89
CA LEU A 37 -6.20 12.30 -2.37
C LEU A 37 -6.81 11.47 -1.22
N GLY A 38 -6.78 11.98 0.01
CA GLY A 38 -7.38 11.32 1.17
C GLY A 38 -6.50 10.26 1.83
N VAL A 39 -5.24 10.12 1.39
CA VAL A 39 -4.26 9.23 2.03
C VAL A 39 -3.80 9.84 3.34
N THR A 40 -3.76 9.02 4.39
CA THR A 40 -3.35 9.42 5.75
C THR A 40 -2.18 8.58 6.27
N VAL A 41 -1.98 7.39 5.73
CA VAL A 41 -0.87 6.50 6.07
C VAL A 41 -0.19 6.04 4.78
N VAL A 42 1.14 6.05 4.81
CA VAL A 42 2.00 5.47 3.77
C VAL A 42 2.98 4.54 4.48
N SER A 43 2.90 3.25 4.17
CA SER A 43 3.87 2.25 4.62
C SER A 43 4.68 1.76 3.42
N ILE A 44 5.98 1.56 3.61
CA ILE A 44 6.89 1.10 2.56
C ILE A 44 7.50 -0.23 3.00
N ALA A 45 7.47 -1.22 2.11
CA ALA A 45 8.15 -2.49 2.27
C ALA A 45 8.85 -2.84 0.95
N GLY A 46 9.91 -3.63 0.99
CA GLY A 46 10.57 -4.04 -0.24
C GLY A 46 11.60 -5.13 -0.07
N ASP A 47 11.98 -5.70 -1.21
CA ASP A 47 13.08 -6.65 -1.37
C ASP A 47 13.98 -6.23 -2.54
N ALA A 48 14.90 -7.10 -2.95
CA ALA A 48 15.86 -6.81 -4.03
C ALA A 48 15.21 -6.58 -5.41
N SER A 49 13.95 -6.97 -5.59
CA SER A 49 13.24 -6.96 -6.87
C SER A 49 12.07 -5.99 -6.91
N THR A 50 11.43 -5.74 -5.76
CA THR A 50 10.13 -5.07 -5.70
C THR A 50 10.06 -4.16 -4.48
N LEU A 51 9.53 -2.95 -4.69
CA LEU A 51 9.07 -2.08 -3.62
C LEU A 51 7.53 -2.06 -3.60
N ALA A 52 6.95 -2.16 -2.41
CA ALA A 52 5.52 -2.05 -2.16
C ALA A 52 5.24 -0.80 -1.32
N LEU A 53 4.34 0.05 -1.79
CA LEU A 53 3.76 1.14 -1.02
C LEU A 53 2.33 0.76 -0.66
N VAL A 54 2.03 0.75 0.63
CA VAL A 54 0.69 0.54 1.16
C VAL A 54 0.15 1.90 1.59
N LEU A 55 -0.95 2.30 0.97
CA LEU A 55 -1.60 3.59 1.18
C LEU A 55 -2.94 3.35 1.82
N GLU A 56 -3.23 4.08 2.90
CA GLU A 56 -4.50 3.96 3.61
C GLU A 56 -5.12 5.33 3.86
N GLY A 57 -6.45 5.40 3.75
CA GLY A 57 -7.19 6.63 3.95
C GLY A 57 -8.70 6.44 3.92
N TRP A 58 -9.43 7.22 4.73
CA TRP A 58 -10.89 7.22 4.74
C TRP A 58 -11.50 7.82 3.45
N ALA A 59 -10.82 8.81 2.88
CA ALA A 59 -11.25 9.52 1.68
C ALA A 59 -10.47 9.07 0.43
N LEU A 60 -9.63 8.04 0.56
CA LEU A 60 -8.93 7.44 -0.57
C LEU A 60 -9.93 6.66 -1.42
N ASP A 61 -9.95 6.95 -2.72
CA ASP A 61 -10.63 6.11 -3.71
C ASP A 61 -9.62 5.15 -4.37
N PRO A 62 -9.61 3.86 -4.00
CA PRO A 62 -8.65 2.89 -4.53
C PRO A 62 -8.96 2.48 -5.97
N THR A 63 -10.12 2.86 -6.52
CA THR A 63 -10.50 2.57 -7.90
C THR A 63 -9.90 3.56 -8.89
N HIS A 64 -9.63 4.80 -8.46
CA HIS A 64 -9.02 5.87 -9.26
C HIS A 64 -7.54 6.09 -8.91
N HIS A 65 -6.72 5.04 -9.09
CA HIS A 65 -5.32 4.98 -8.64
C HIS A 65 -4.32 5.80 -9.49
N GLU A 66 -4.70 6.32 -10.65
CA GLU A 66 -3.80 7.06 -11.54
C GLU A 66 -3.24 8.33 -10.88
N ALA A 67 -4.10 9.08 -10.16
CA ALA A 67 -3.66 10.27 -9.43
C ALA A 67 -2.65 9.95 -8.32
N VAL A 68 -2.75 8.75 -7.73
CA VAL A 68 -1.81 8.25 -6.73
C VAL A 68 -0.48 7.90 -7.38
N LEU A 69 -0.49 7.21 -8.52
CA LEU A 69 0.72 6.91 -9.29
C LEU A 69 1.46 8.20 -9.71
N ALA A 70 0.71 9.21 -10.16
CA ALA A 70 1.25 10.53 -10.48
C ALA A 70 1.88 11.22 -9.26
N ALA A 71 1.21 11.20 -8.11
CA ALA A 71 1.73 11.78 -6.87
C ALA A 71 3.05 11.13 -6.41
N LEU A 72 3.24 9.84 -6.72
CA LEU A 72 4.45 9.08 -6.41
C LEU A 72 5.53 9.17 -7.51
N GLY A 73 5.21 9.74 -8.67
CA GLY A 73 6.09 9.74 -9.85
C GLY A 73 6.33 8.34 -10.41
N ALA A 74 5.39 7.41 -10.22
CA ALA A 74 5.56 5.99 -10.52
C ALA A 74 4.93 5.55 -11.86
N GLU A 75 4.34 6.47 -12.63
CA GLU A 75 3.59 6.17 -13.86
C GLU A 75 4.45 5.49 -14.93
N ALA A 76 5.70 5.94 -15.09
CA ALA A 76 6.63 5.40 -16.08
C ALA A 76 7.41 4.16 -15.59
N ALA A 77 7.28 3.79 -14.31
CA ALA A 77 8.12 2.78 -13.66
C ALA A 77 7.60 1.34 -13.84
N GLY A 78 6.58 1.10 -14.66
CA GLY A 78 5.90 -0.20 -14.73
C GLY A 78 5.17 -0.54 -13.43
N ALA A 79 4.75 0.48 -12.69
CA ALA A 79 4.06 0.31 -11.42
C ALA A 79 2.70 -0.37 -11.61
N ARG A 80 2.28 -1.14 -10.61
CA ARG A 80 0.99 -1.84 -10.59
C ARG A 80 0.21 -1.47 -9.34
N ALA A 81 -1.01 -0.98 -9.54
CA ALA A 81 -1.97 -0.78 -8.47
C ALA A 81 -2.72 -2.09 -8.18
N LEU A 82 -2.81 -2.45 -6.91
CA LEU A 82 -3.53 -3.61 -6.40
C LEU A 82 -4.51 -3.17 -5.32
N GLN A 83 -5.75 -3.63 -5.44
CA GLN A 83 -6.77 -3.45 -4.40
C GLN A 83 -6.78 -4.68 -3.49
N PRO A 84 -6.77 -4.52 -2.16
CA PRO A 84 -6.90 -5.64 -1.25
C PRO A 84 -8.24 -6.35 -1.43
N ILE A 85 -8.19 -7.68 -1.60
CA ILE A 85 -9.40 -8.52 -1.67
C ILE A 85 -9.83 -8.94 -0.27
N VAL A 86 -8.86 -9.25 0.59
CA VAL A 86 -9.08 -9.69 1.97
C VAL A 86 -7.91 -9.21 2.83
N GLN A 87 -8.21 -8.85 4.09
CA GLN A 87 -7.21 -8.65 5.14
C GLN A 87 -7.40 -9.75 6.17
N MET A 88 -6.33 -10.48 6.48
CA MET A 88 -6.38 -11.61 7.39
C MET A 88 -5.20 -11.55 8.35
N ALA A 89 -5.50 -11.57 9.65
CA ALA A 89 -4.48 -11.79 10.66
C ALA A 89 -4.05 -13.26 10.64
N VAL A 90 -2.75 -13.51 10.51
CA VAL A 90 -2.16 -14.84 10.61
C VAL A 90 -1.41 -14.97 11.93
N SER A 91 -1.63 -16.07 12.66
CA SER A 91 -0.79 -16.41 13.81
C SER A 91 0.43 -17.18 13.32
N PRO A 92 1.65 -16.84 13.77
CA PRO A 92 2.82 -17.67 13.47
C PRO A 92 2.60 -19.06 14.06
N ALA A 93 2.83 -20.11 13.27
CA ALA A 93 2.83 -21.47 13.80
C ALA A 93 3.93 -21.58 14.88
N PRO A 94 3.72 -22.34 15.98
CA PRO A 94 4.78 -22.66 16.91
C PRO A 94 5.94 -23.25 16.13
N ARG A 95 7.13 -22.65 16.22
CA ARG A 95 8.34 -23.32 15.76
C ARG A 95 8.46 -24.56 16.64
N GLU A 96 8.37 -25.75 16.06
CA GLU A 96 8.84 -26.96 16.75
C GLU A 96 10.30 -26.72 17.10
N GLY A 97 10.54 -26.33 18.36
CA GLY A 97 11.87 -26.27 18.91
C GLY A 97 12.38 -27.69 18.91
N GLY A 98 13.29 -28.00 17.97
CA GLY A 98 14.06 -29.23 18.04
C GLY A 98 14.73 -29.33 19.41
N PRO A 99 14.77 -30.52 20.04
CA PRO A 99 15.27 -30.65 21.40
C PRO A 99 16.70 -30.11 21.46
N ARG A 100 16.91 -29.13 22.35
CA ARG A 100 18.26 -28.66 22.69
C ARG A 100 19.01 -29.85 23.27
N ARG A 101 20.05 -30.30 22.55
CA ARG A 101 21.08 -31.21 23.09
C ARG A 101 22.09 -30.42 23.90
#